data_AF-A0A1R3VBI3-F1
#
_entry.id   AF-A0A1R3VBI3-F1
#
_cell.length_a   1.000
_cell.length_b   1.000
_cell.length_c   1.000
_cell.angle_alpha   90.00
_cell.angle_beta   90.00
_cell.angle_gamma   90.00
#
_symmetry.space_group_name_H-M   'P 1'
#
loop_
_entity.id
_entity.type
_entity.pdbx_description
1 polymer ?
#
loop_
_entity_poly.entity_id
_entity_poly.type
_entity_poly.pdbx_seq_one_letter_code
_entity_poly.pdbx_strand_id
1 'polypeptide(L)'
;MGRICIGPRSMAGVMLLGILTAVSGVFLRSWWAQAQDSTELEAFIDRAGLWDSVRVPVCWEPSAAEFPEAKLWVQESVKTFIEGQSDVRFLRWDNCAPADATIHIIHITVSDEHPYSYVGRQFARNTDGTVQRDAFEKPIAVPTPMVLNFTFAAAFNDVLNDNCGGDNEHCIRAIAVHEFLHALGFLHEQLRPDAPDKCKNRFDHSRDFPGWEPLSVGDYDPESHMNYCANMYRKPIKLSVQDVAILNKFYRFQ
;
A
#
# COMPACT_ATOMS: atom_id res chain seq x y z
N MET A 1 5.05 -68.84 31.72
CA MET A 1 6.14 -69.03 30.74
C MET A 1 6.86 -67.69 30.62
N GLY A 2 7.91 -67.41 31.38
CA GLY A 2 9.32 -67.81 31.17
C GLY A 2 9.97 -66.81 30.19
N ARG A 3 11.03 -66.04 30.46
CA ARG A 3 12.19 -66.08 31.39
C ARG A 3 12.61 -64.61 31.67
N ILE A 4 12.89 -64.18 32.91
CA ILE A 4 14.14 -64.25 33.70
C ILE A 4 15.31 -63.43 33.13
N CYS A 5 15.76 -62.51 34.00
CA CYS A 5 16.88 -61.56 34.00
C CYS A 5 18.28 -62.19 33.85
N ILE A 6 19.32 -61.33 33.67
CA ILE A 6 20.46 -61.09 34.61
C ILE A 6 21.59 -60.34 33.86
N GLY A 7 21.85 -59.10 34.29
CA GLY A 7 23.11 -58.67 34.94
C GLY A 7 24.46 -58.62 34.19
N PRO A 8 25.42 -57.82 34.72
CA PRO A 8 26.40 -57.06 33.95
C PRO A 8 27.83 -57.62 34.03
N ARG A 9 28.73 -57.20 33.12
CA ARG A 9 30.19 -57.29 33.34
C ARG A 9 30.98 -56.11 32.76
N SER A 10 31.84 -55.61 33.63
CA SER A 10 32.90 -54.61 33.47
C SER A 10 34.13 -55.18 32.72
N MET A 11 34.91 -54.33 32.03
CA MET A 11 36.33 -54.04 32.33
C MET A 11 37.14 -53.61 31.09
N ALA A 12 38.09 -52.71 31.37
CA ALA A 12 39.34 -52.41 30.66
C ALA A 12 39.21 -51.75 29.27
N GLY A 13 39.84 -50.61 28.95
CA GLY A 13 41.07 -50.04 29.46
C GLY A 13 42.19 -50.30 28.46
N VAL A 14 42.41 -49.37 27.52
CA VAL A 14 43.71 -49.21 26.83
C VAL A 14 43.91 -47.72 26.53
N MET A 15 44.83 -47.11 27.28
CA MET A 15 45.56 -45.91 26.91
C MET A 15 46.52 -46.29 25.78
N LEU A 16 46.54 -45.54 24.68
CA LEU A 16 47.65 -45.59 23.73
C LEU A 16 48.04 -44.16 23.31
N LEU A 17 49.31 -43.90 23.58
CA LEU A 17 50.07 -42.69 23.34
C LEU A 17 50.36 -42.50 21.85
N GLY A 18 50.35 -41.24 21.41
CA GLY A 18 51.26 -40.73 20.39
C GLY A 18 50.80 -40.80 18.93
N ILE A 19 50.75 -39.65 18.27
CA ILE A 19 51.81 -39.19 17.35
C ILE A 19 51.45 -37.76 16.89
N LEU A 20 52.40 -36.84 17.09
CA LEU A 20 52.44 -35.52 16.46
C LEU A 20 52.85 -35.68 15.00
N THR A 21 52.02 -35.22 14.08
CA THR A 21 52.46 -34.80 12.74
C THR A 21 51.89 -33.44 12.44
N ALA A 22 52.75 -32.43 12.45
CA ALA A 22 52.45 -31.12 11.91
C ALA A 22 52.38 -31.23 10.38
N VAL A 23 51.25 -30.85 9.80
CA VAL A 23 51.15 -30.59 8.36
C VAL A 23 50.64 -29.17 8.19
N SER A 24 51.51 -28.38 7.58
CA SER A 24 51.31 -27.02 7.11
C SER A 24 50.10 -26.93 6.17
N GLY A 25 49.32 -25.86 6.28
CA GLY A 25 48.56 -25.37 5.13
C GLY A 25 47.10 -25.01 5.41
N VAL A 26 46.82 -23.75 5.07
CA VAL A 26 45.51 -23.19 4.74
C VAL A 26 44.66 -22.80 5.96
N PHE A 27 44.82 -21.53 6.33
CA PHE A 27 43.76 -20.73 6.92
C PHE A 27 42.48 -20.86 6.08
N LEU A 28 41.55 -21.72 6.50
CA LEU A 28 40.16 -21.62 6.08
C LEU A 28 39.54 -20.47 6.87
N ARG A 29 39.77 -19.24 6.38
CA ARG A 29 38.87 -18.13 6.66
C ARG A 29 37.52 -18.52 6.07
N SER A 30 36.60 -18.96 6.92
CA SER A 30 35.20 -19.15 6.55
C SER A 30 34.59 -17.77 6.28
N TRP A 31 34.74 -17.33 5.04
CA TRP A 31 34.09 -16.16 4.46
C TRP A 31 33.11 -16.68 3.41
N TRP A 32 31.88 -17.00 3.82
CA TRP A 32 30.68 -16.94 3.00
C TRP A 32 29.53 -16.65 3.98
N ALA A 33 29.33 -15.35 4.18
CA ALA A 33 28.14 -14.64 3.71
C ALA A 33 27.03 -14.74 4.75
N GLN A 34 26.97 -13.73 5.62
CA GLN A 34 25.67 -13.26 6.11
C GLN A 34 24.78 -13.13 4.87
N ALA A 35 23.77 -13.98 4.75
CA ALA A 35 22.61 -13.61 3.96
C ALA A 35 22.14 -12.30 4.58
N GLN A 36 22.40 -11.19 3.90
CA GLN A 36 21.68 -9.97 4.17
C GLN A 36 20.22 -10.33 3.95
N ASP A 37 19.48 -10.38 5.04
CA ASP A 37 18.03 -10.28 5.06
C ASP A 37 17.67 -8.90 4.52
N SER A 38 17.78 -8.76 3.21
CA SER A 38 17.17 -7.68 2.46
C SER A 38 16.04 -8.33 1.68
N THR A 39 14.94 -8.64 2.38
CA THR A 39 13.63 -8.50 1.75
C THR A 39 13.52 -7.03 1.33
N GLU A 40 14.08 -6.68 0.18
CA GLU A 40 13.85 -5.38 -0.44
C GLU A 40 12.35 -5.35 -0.77
N LEU A 41 11.60 -4.72 0.12
CA LEU A 41 10.16 -4.52 -0.04
C LEU A 41 9.94 -3.69 -1.30
N GLU A 42 8.96 -4.04 -2.12
CA GLU A 42 8.72 -3.36 -3.39
C GLU A 42 7.52 -2.40 -3.28
N ALA A 43 7.58 -1.22 -3.89
CA ALA A 43 6.65 -0.11 -3.67
C ALA A 43 6.73 0.99 -4.72
N PHE A 44 5.62 1.69 -4.99
CA PHE A 44 5.65 3.00 -5.62
C PHE A 44 4.75 4.00 -4.89
N ILE A 45 5.37 4.92 -4.15
CA ILE A 45 4.68 5.89 -3.28
C ILE A 45 5.24 7.30 -3.45
N ASP A 46 4.47 8.32 -3.07
CA ASP A 46 4.96 9.69 -2.89
C ASP A 46 5.27 9.95 -1.41
N ARG A 47 6.55 10.11 -1.08
CA ARG A 47 6.98 10.36 0.31
C ARG A 47 6.56 11.72 0.84
N ALA A 48 6.34 12.70 -0.04
CA ALA A 48 5.98 14.05 0.36
C ALA A 48 4.60 14.10 1.07
N GLY A 49 3.73 13.14 0.76
CA GLY A 49 2.36 13.08 1.25
C GLY A 49 2.08 12.00 2.31
N LEU A 50 3.09 11.26 2.80
CA LEU A 50 2.83 10.21 3.80
C LEU A 50 2.24 10.81 5.09
N TRP A 51 1.26 10.14 5.69
CA TRP A 51 0.67 10.59 6.95
C TRP A 51 1.59 10.28 8.13
N ASP A 52 1.67 11.20 9.10
CA ASP A 52 2.44 10.99 10.35
C ASP A 52 1.73 10.07 11.36
N SER A 53 0.53 9.60 11.02
CA SER A 53 -0.33 8.83 11.90
C SER A 53 -1.02 7.73 11.12
N VAL A 54 -1.11 6.54 11.72
CA VAL A 54 -1.92 5.44 11.18
C VAL A 54 -3.42 5.69 11.34
N ARG A 55 -3.81 6.67 12.16
CA ARG A 55 -5.20 7.10 12.32
C ARG A 55 -5.46 8.24 11.34
N VAL A 56 -6.19 7.93 10.26
CA VAL A 56 -6.47 8.85 9.15
C VAL A 56 -7.95 9.25 9.23
N PRO A 57 -8.28 10.49 9.57
CA PRO A 57 -9.68 10.91 9.56
C PRO A 57 -10.18 11.04 8.11
N VAL A 58 -11.46 10.72 7.92
CA VAL A 58 -12.22 10.91 6.69
C VAL A 58 -13.51 11.65 7.04
N CYS A 59 -14.22 12.17 6.05
CA CYS A 59 -15.60 12.63 6.21
C CYS A 59 -16.33 12.62 4.86
N TRP A 60 -17.66 12.60 4.91
CA TRP A 60 -18.50 12.67 3.71
C TRP A 60 -18.95 14.10 3.43
N GLU A 61 -18.78 14.54 2.19
CA GLU A 61 -19.40 15.77 1.72
C GLU A 61 -20.92 15.56 1.50
N PRO A 62 -21.73 16.64 1.50
CA PRO A 62 -23.19 16.54 1.35
C PRO A 62 -23.66 15.76 0.10
N SER A 63 -22.85 15.68 -0.96
CA SER A 63 -23.19 14.91 -2.17
C SER A 63 -23.33 13.39 -1.91
N ALA A 64 -22.73 12.88 -0.84
CA ALA A 64 -22.85 11.47 -0.46
C ALA A 64 -24.12 11.15 0.35
N ALA A 65 -24.98 12.14 0.64
CA ALA A 65 -26.14 11.97 1.53
C ALA A 65 -27.12 10.91 1.01
N GLU A 66 -27.36 10.88 -0.30
CA GLU A 66 -28.36 10.01 -0.95
C GLU A 66 -27.90 8.56 -1.15
N PHE A 67 -26.66 8.23 -0.78
CA PHE A 67 -26.05 6.94 -1.06
C PHE A 67 -25.65 6.15 0.21
N PRO A 68 -26.58 5.87 1.14
CA PRO A 68 -26.24 5.19 2.39
C PRO A 68 -25.65 3.79 2.19
N GLU A 69 -26.15 3.04 1.21
CA GLU A 69 -25.68 1.68 0.91
C GLU A 69 -24.26 1.67 0.32
N ALA A 70 -24.01 2.51 -0.69
CA ALA A 70 -22.68 2.63 -1.28
C ALA A 70 -21.61 3.11 -0.27
N LYS A 71 -21.99 4.03 0.64
CA LYS A 71 -21.09 4.43 1.73
C LYS A 71 -20.69 3.26 2.63
N LEU A 72 -21.61 2.32 2.90
CA LEU A 72 -21.29 1.10 3.66
C LEU A 72 -20.33 0.20 2.86
N TRP A 73 -20.55 0.03 1.55
CA TRP A 73 -19.64 -0.76 0.72
C TRP A 73 -18.21 -0.21 0.70
N VAL A 74 -18.06 1.12 0.62
CA VAL A 74 -16.76 1.79 0.73
C VAL A 74 -16.11 1.47 2.08
N GLN A 75 -16.81 1.72 3.19
CA GLN A 75 -16.29 1.51 4.54
C GLN A 75 -15.87 0.05 4.77
N GLU A 76 -16.70 -0.90 4.38
CA GLU A 76 -16.42 -2.33 4.52
C GLU A 76 -15.24 -2.78 3.65
N SER A 77 -15.15 -2.28 2.42
CA SER A 77 -14.07 -2.64 1.50
C SER A 77 -12.72 -2.15 2.03
N VAL A 78 -12.65 -0.86 2.40
CA VAL A 78 -11.44 -0.26 2.99
C VAL A 78 -11.06 -0.96 4.29
N LYS A 79 -12.03 -1.25 5.17
CA LYS A 79 -11.80 -2.02 6.39
C LYS A 79 -11.24 -3.42 6.12
N THR A 80 -11.78 -4.11 5.13
CA THR A 80 -11.38 -5.49 4.82
C THR A 80 -9.98 -5.54 4.21
N PHE A 81 -9.73 -4.70 3.20
CA PHE A 81 -8.53 -4.83 2.37
C PHE A 81 -7.37 -3.96 2.83
N ILE A 82 -7.61 -2.79 3.42
CA ILE A 82 -6.55 -1.89 3.90
C ILE A 82 -6.36 -2.05 5.40
N GLU A 83 -7.40 -1.81 6.20
CA GLU A 83 -7.29 -1.87 7.67
C GLU A 83 -7.04 -3.30 8.17
N GLY A 84 -7.60 -4.31 7.49
CA GLY A 84 -7.40 -5.72 7.81
C GLY A 84 -5.99 -6.24 7.53
N GLN A 85 -5.20 -5.50 6.74
CA GLN A 85 -3.84 -5.89 6.32
C GLN A 85 -2.75 -4.96 6.88
N SER A 86 -3.13 -3.95 7.68
CA SER A 86 -2.20 -2.92 8.18
C SER A 86 -2.67 -2.32 9.51
N ASP A 87 -1.89 -1.40 10.08
CA ASP A 87 -2.29 -0.64 11.27
C ASP A 87 -3.12 0.62 10.95
N VAL A 88 -3.31 0.94 9.65
CA VAL A 88 -4.11 2.10 9.23
C VAL A 88 -5.56 1.96 9.70
N ARG A 89 -6.11 3.03 10.26
CA ARG A 89 -7.52 3.12 10.67
C ARG A 89 -8.13 4.41 10.15
N PHE A 90 -9.17 4.27 9.34
CA PHE A 90 -9.98 5.38 8.85
C PHE A 90 -11.10 5.69 9.85
N LEU A 91 -11.13 6.94 10.32
CA LEU A 91 -12.00 7.37 11.42
C LEU A 91 -12.89 8.53 10.99
N ARG A 92 -13.96 8.81 11.75
CA ARG A 92 -14.84 9.98 11.58
C ARG A 92 -15.68 9.98 10.29
N TRP A 93 -16.21 8.82 9.88
CA TRP A 93 -17.14 8.64 8.74
C TRP A 93 -18.48 9.41 8.79
N ASP A 94 -18.57 10.49 9.57
CA ASP A 94 -19.68 11.42 9.63
C ASP A 94 -19.56 12.47 8.50
N ASN A 95 -20.49 13.42 8.46
CA ASN A 95 -20.43 14.53 7.49
C ASN A 95 -19.27 15.48 7.79
N CYS A 96 -18.67 16.05 6.75
CA CYS A 96 -17.63 17.05 6.89
C CYS A 96 -18.16 18.31 7.59
N ALA A 97 -17.38 18.87 8.52
CA ALA A 97 -17.68 20.12 9.21
C ALA A 97 -16.82 21.27 8.66
N PRO A 98 -17.26 22.55 8.78
CA PRO A 98 -16.43 23.68 8.36
C PRO A 98 -15.05 23.74 9.02
N ALA A 99 -14.91 23.22 10.24
CA ALA A 99 -13.64 23.15 10.95
C ALA A 99 -12.66 22.13 10.37
N ASP A 100 -13.13 21.19 9.54
CA ASP A 100 -12.28 20.17 8.91
C ASP A 100 -11.44 20.74 7.75
N ALA A 101 -11.77 21.94 7.25
CA ALA A 101 -11.08 22.59 6.12
C ALA A 101 -9.62 23.00 6.40
N THR A 102 -9.14 22.92 7.64
CA THR A 102 -7.79 23.36 8.04
C THR A 102 -6.96 22.25 8.69
N ILE A 103 -7.41 21.00 8.60
CA ILE A 103 -6.70 19.84 9.13
C ILE A 103 -6.43 18.83 8.02
N HIS A 104 -5.52 17.88 8.26
CA HIS A 104 -5.40 16.71 7.39
C HIS A 104 -6.56 15.75 7.66
N ILE A 105 -7.42 15.60 6.66
CA ILE A 105 -8.60 14.75 6.64
C ILE A 105 -8.95 14.47 5.18
N ILE A 106 -9.46 13.29 4.88
CA ILE A 106 -9.93 12.97 3.53
C ILE A 106 -11.37 13.46 3.38
N HIS A 107 -11.62 14.38 2.46
CA HIS A 107 -12.98 14.83 2.10
C HIS A 107 -13.48 14.00 0.93
N ILE A 108 -14.51 13.19 1.18
CA ILE A 108 -15.05 12.27 0.18
C ILE A 108 -16.29 12.88 -0.45
N THR A 109 -16.17 13.24 -1.73
CA THR A 109 -17.25 13.71 -2.58
C THR A 109 -17.77 12.57 -3.43
N VAL A 110 -19.09 12.47 -3.59
CA VAL A 110 -19.70 11.61 -4.61
C VAL A 110 -20.07 12.46 -5.82
N SER A 111 -19.58 12.07 -7.00
CA SER A 111 -19.86 12.73 -8.28
C SER A 111 -19.81 11.72 -9.42
N ASP A 112 -20.60 11.96 -10.47
CA ASP A 112 -20.62 11.11 -11.66
C ASP A 112 -19.49 11.47 -12.65
N GLU A 113 -18.25 11.37 -12.17
CA GLU A 113 -17.02 11.62 -12.93
C GLU A 113 -16.02 10.47 -12.77
N HIS A 114 -14.83 10.58 -13.38
CA HIS A 114 -13.76 9.61 -13.15
C HIS A 114 -13.32 9.68 -11.68
N PRO A 115 -13.32 8.56 -10.92
CA PRO A 115 -12.85 8.57 -9.55
C PRO A 115 -11.40 9.03 -9.45
N TYR A 116 -11.06 9.72 -8.38
CA TYR A 116 -9.68 10.08 -8.06
C TYR A 116 -9.53 10.43 -6.58
N SER A 117 -8.32 10.34 -6.08
CA SER A 117 -7.89 10.94 -4.83
C SER A 117 -6.58 11.67 -5.03
N TYR A 118 -6.39 12.76 -4.30
CA TYR A 118 -5.06 13.32 -4.18
C TYR A 118 -4.15 12.34 -3.42
N VAL A 119 -2.87 12.34 -3.78
CA VAL A 119 -1.91 11.37 -3.26
C VAL A 119 -1.36 11.83 -1.92
N GLY A 120 -1.68 11.09 -0.86
CA GLY A 120 -1.26 11.39 0.51
C GLY A 120 -2.03 12.54 1.18
N ARG A 121 -1.55 12.97 2.34
CA ARG A 121 -2.01 14.19 3.02
C ARG A 121 -1.63 15.43 2.21
N GLN A 122 -2.49 16.44 2.24
CA GLN A 122 -2.31 17.64 1.43
C GLN A 122 -1.93 18.87 2.23
N PHE A 123 -1.15 19.74 1.59
CA PHE A 123 -0.78 21.05 2.10
C PHE A 123 -1.20 22.12 1.10
N ALA A 124 -1.57 23.31 1.58
CA ALA A 124 -1.79 24.45 0.70
C ALA A 124 -0.50 24.75 -0.07
N ARG A 125 -0.62 25.05 -1.37
CA ARG A 125 0.53 25.33 -2.25
C ARG A 125 0.39 26.67 -2.95
N ASN A 126 1.51 27.34 -3.17
CA ASN A 126 1.60 28.54 -4.00
C ASN A 126 1.43 28.16 -5.48
N THR A 127 1.30 29.17 -6.34
CA THR A 127 1.18 28.97 -7.80
C THR A 127 2.40 28.31 -8.42
N ASP A 128 3.57 28.40 -7.78
CA ASP A 128 4.81 27.73 -8.18
C ASP A 128 4.93 26.28 -7.65
N GLY A 129 3.92 25.78 -6.93
CA GLY A 129 3.88 24.44 -6.35
C GLY A 129 4.56 24.32 -4.98
N THR A 130 5.21 25.36 -4.46
CA THR A 130 5.82 25.33 -3.13
C THR A 130 4.77 25.28 -2.02
N VAL A 131 5.07 24.58 -0.93
CA VAL A 131 4.16 24.46 0.23
C VAL A 131 4.04 25.81 0.94
N GLN A 132 2.80 26.28 1.11
CA GLN A 132 2.48 27.47 1.89
C GLN A 132 2.74 27.23 3.37
N ARG A 133 3.19 28.28 4.05
CA ARG A 133 3.52 28.26 5.48
C ARG A 133 2.74 29.32 6.22
N ASP A 134 2.36 29.01 7.46
CA ASP A 134 1.73 29.96 8.37
C ASP A 134 2.74 30.98 8.93
N ALA A 135 2.27 31.88 9.81
CA ALA A 135 3.10 32.89 10.45
C ALA A 135 4.23 32.32 11.34
N PHE A 136 4.22 31.01 11.62
CA PHE A 136 5.22 30.29 12.40
C PHE A 136 6.07 29.34 11.54
N GLU A 137 6.08 29.56 10.22
CA GLU A 137 6.79 28.76 9.22
C GLU A 137 6.33 27.29 9.14
N LYS A 138 5.17 26.94 9.69
CA LYS A 138 4.63 25.57 9.61
C LYS A 138 3.84 25.38 8.33
N PRO A 139 3.94 24.22 7.66
CA PRO A 139 3.09 23.88 6.52
C PRO A 139 1.60 24.01 6.86
N ILE A 140 0.84 24.68 5.98
CA ILE A 140 -0.61 24.83 6.15
C ILE A 140 -1.29 23.55 5.66
N ALA A 141 -1.84 22.78 6.60
CA ALA A 141 -2.62 21.58 6.29
C ALA A 141 -3.94 21.93 5.59
N VAL A 142 -4.31 21.12 4.60
CA VAL A 142 -5.62 21.17 3.96
C VAL A 142 -6.16 19.74 3.81
N PRO A 143 -7.47 19.58 3.59
CA PRO A 143 -8.05 18.28 3.29
C PRO A 143 -7.44 17.62 2.06
N THR A 144 -7.40 16.29 2.06
CA THR A 144 -7.14 15.47 0.88
C THR A 144 -8.46 15.29 0.12
N PRO A 145 -8.63 15.86 -1.07
CA PRO A 145 -9.83 15.65 -1.87
C PRO A 145 -9.86 14.22 -2.41
N MET A 146 -11.03 13.60 -2.31
CA MET A 146 -11.34 12.32 -2.93
C MET A 146 -12.71 12.41 -3.59
N VAL A 147 -12.80 11.93 -4.83
CA VAL A 147 -14.04 11.78 -5.56
C VAL A 147 -14.28 10.30 -5.85
N LEU A 148 -15.44 9.82 -5.43
CA LEU A 148 -15.94 8.49 -5.76
C LEU A 148 -17.15 8.62 -6.69
N ASN A 149 -17.32 7.65 -7.57
CA ASN A 149 -18.48 7.55 -8.45
C ASN A 149 -19.34 6.36 -8.04
N PHE A 150 -20.62 6.60 -7.73
CA PHE A 150 -21.59 5.57 -7.34
C PHE A 150 -22.70 5.35 -8.38
N THR A 151 -22.79 6.21 -9.39
CA THR A 151 -23.87 6.21 -10.39
C THR A 151 -23.43 5.64 -11.72
N PHE A 152 -22.16 5.86 -12.09
CA PHE A 152 -21.53 5.36 -13.31
C PHE A 152 -22.29 5.73 -14.61
N ALA A 153 -23.04 6.84 -14.62
CA ALA A 153 -24.03 7.14 -15.66
C ALA A 153 -23.45 7.98 -16.81
N ALA A 154 -22.54 8.91 -16.53
CA ALA A 154 -21.94 9.85 -17.49
C ALA A 154 -20.44 9.57 -17.75
N ALA A 155 -19.70 9.06 -16.77
CA ALA A 155 -18.24 9.04 -16.78
C ALA A 155 -17.55 7.79 -17.38
N PHE A 156 -18.31 6.77 -17.78
CA PHE A 156 -17.75 5.45 -18.14
C PHE A 156 -17.84 5.09 -19.64
N ASN A 157 -18.11 6.06 -20.52
CA ASN A 157 -18.32 5.79 -21.95
C ASN A 157 -17.08 5.90 -22.86
N ASP A 158 -15.91 6.31 -22.37
CA ASP A 158 -14.66 6.23 -23.13
C ASP A 158 -13.50 6.26 -22.11
N VAL A 159 -12.61 5.28 -21.99
CA VAL A 159 -11.52 5.00 -22.95
C VAL A 159 -11.18 3.49 -23.03
N LEU A 160 -11.81 2.59 -22.27
CA LEU A 160 -11.27 1.23 -22.10
C LEU A 160 -12.22 0.04 -22.28
N ASN A 161 -13.52 0.21 -22.57
CA ASN A 161 -14.48 -0.91 -22.39
C ASN A 161 -14.39 -1.52 -20.96
N ASP A 162 -13.85 -0.76 -20.01
CA ASP A 162 -13.65 -1.07 -18.59
C ASP A 162 -14.86 -0.59 -17.81
N ASN A 163 -16.03 -1.05 -18.24
CA ASN A 163 -17.25 -0.85 -17.48
C ASN A 163 -17.26 -1.77 -16.26
N CYS A 164 -18.05 -1.39 -15.26
CA CYS A 164 -18.36 -2.21 -14.09
C CYS A 164 -19.09 -3.52 -14.41
N GLY A 165 -19.27 -3.87 -15.69
CA GLY A 165 -19.94 -5.10 -16.12
C GLY A 165 -21.40 -5.24 -15.64
N GLY A 166 -22.00 -4.17 -15.09
CA GLY A 166 -23.29 -4.21 -14.39
C GLY A 166 -23.22 -4.52 -12.90
N ASP A 167 -22.03 -4.75 -12.35
CA ASP A 167 -21.77 -4.97 -10.92
C ASP A 167 -21.24 -3.68 -10.26
N ASN A 168 -22.18 -2.77 -9.98
CA ASN A 168 -21.86 -1.49 -9.37
C ASN A 168 -21.25 -1.64 -7.97
N GLU A 169 -21.70 -2.63 -7.18
CA GLU A 169 -21.17 -2.87 -5.85
C GLU A 169 -19.68 -3.24 -5.93
N HIS A 170 -19.32 -4.21 -6.78
CA HIS A 170 -17.93 -4.60 -6.97
C HIS A 170 -17.06 -3.41 -7.36
N CYS A 171 -17.52 -2.61 -8.32
CA CYS A 171 -16.83 -1.40 -8.76
C CYS A 171 -16.60 -0.40 -7.63
N ILE A 172 -17.66 -0.07 -6.88
CA ILE A 172 -17.57 0.86 -5.76
C ILE A 172 -16.54 0.37 -4.75
N ARG A 173 -16.55 -0.93 -4.43
CA ARG A 173 -15.61 -1.53 -3.50
C ARG A 173 -14.16 -1.52 -4.02
N ALA A 174 -13.95 -1.80 -5.31
CA ALA A 174 -12.63 -1.83 -5.93
C ALA A 174 -12.02 -0.43 -6.06
N ILE A 175 -12.82 0.53 -6.55
CA ILE A 175 -12.46 1.95 -6.63
C ILE A 175 -12.15 2.51 -5.25
N ALA A 176 -12.97 2.20 -4.24
CA ALA A 176 -12.71 2.62 -2.87
C ALA A 176 -11.32 2.18 -2.37
N VAL A 177 -10.93 0.92 -2.59
CA VAL A 177 -9.60 0.46 -2.18
C VAL A 177 -8.50 1.22 -2.93
N HIS A 178 -8.68 1.44 -4.24
CA HIS A 178 -7.72 2.15 -5.07
C HIS A 178 -7.54 3.61 -4.63
N GLU A 179 -8.63 4.37 -4.50
CA GLU A 179 -8.56 5.78 -4.11
C GLU A 179 -8.05 5.97 -2.68
N PHE A 180 -8.37 5.05 -1.77
CA PHE A 180 -7.85 5.12 -0.40
C PHE A 180 -6.35 4.79 -0.33
N LEU A 181 -5.83 3.91 -1.20
CA LEU A 181 -4.39 3.74 -1.33
C LEU A 181 -3.72 5.00 -1.86
N HIS A 182 -4.30 5.68 -2.86
CA HIS A 182 -3.83 7.00 -3.28
C HIS A 182 -3.83 7.99 -2.11
N ALA A 183 -4.92 8.09 -1.35
CA ALA A 183 -4.99 8.95 -0.18
C ALA A 183 -3.92 8.63 0.89
N LEU A 184 -3.42 7.40 0.94
CA LEU A 184 -2.29 6.97 1.79
C LEU A 184 -0.91 7.19 1.16
N GLY A 185 -0.84 7.73 -0.06
CA GLY A 185 0.40 8.11 -0.72
C GLY A 185 0.85 7.15 -1.83
N PHE A 186 0.04 6.16 -2.21
CA PHE A 186 0.39 5.26 -3.30
C PHE A 186 0.29 5.99 -4.65
N LEU A 187 1.25 5.72 -5.52
CA LEU A 187 1.24 6.16 -6.90
C LEU A 187 0.78 5.00 -7.79
N HIS A 188 0.31 5.34 -8.98
CA HIS A 188 -0.02 4.35 -9.98
C HIS A 188 1.19 3.50 -10.38
N GLU A 189 1.06 2.19 -10.33
CA GLU A 189 2.17 1.26 -10.55
C GLU A 189 2.68 1.30 -12.02
N GLN A 190 1.80 1.61 -12.98
CA GLN A 190 2.20 1.77 -14.38
C GLN A 190 3.10 2.99 -14.66
N LEU A 191 3.16 3.95 -13.72
CA LEU A 191 4.03 5.12 -13.84
C LEU A 191 5.48 4.84 -13.44
N ARG A 192 5.76 3.66 -12.88
CA ARG A 192 7.12 3.30 -12.50
C ARG A 192 8.05 3.30 -13.72
N PRO A 193 9.31 3.75 -13.56
CA PRO A 193 10.29 3.75 -14.66
C PRO A 193 10.56 2.35 -15.25
N ASP A 194 10.48 1.30 -14.42
CA ASP A 194 10.70 -0.10 -14.78
C ASP A 194 9.43 -0.85 -15.22
N ALA A 195 8.28 -0.16 -15.32
CA ALA A 195 7.06 -0.77 -15.84
C ALA A 195 7.26 -1.27 -17.29
N PRO A 196 6.64 -2.39 -17.69
CA PRO A 196 6.77 -2.94 -19.04
C PRO A 196 6.34 -1.94 -20.12
N ASP A 197 7.09 -1.87 -21.23
CA ASP A 197 6.82 -0.92 -22.32
C ASP A 197 5.41 -1.03 -22.89
N LYS A 198 4.88 -2.25 -22.99
CA LYS A 198 3.49 -2.46 -23.44
C LYS A 198 2.49 -1.70 -22.54
N CYS A 199 2.76 -1.64 -21.24
CA CYS A 199 1.89 -0.92 -20.33
C CYS A 199 2.12 0.59 -20.39
N LYS A 200 3.37 1.04 -20.35
CA LYS A 200 3.68 2.47 -20.48
C LYS A 200 3.07 3.07 -21.76
N ASN A 201 3.18 2.36 -22.88
CA ASN A 201 2.59 2.77 -24.16
C ASN A 201 1.06 2.78 -24.16
N ARG A 202 0.40 1.98 -23.31
CA ARG A 202 -1.08 1.99 -23.18
C ARG A 202 -1.56 3.27 -22.49
N PHE A 203 -0.74 3.85 -21.61
CA PHE A 203 -1.11 4.98 -20.76
C PHE A 203 -0.27 6.24 -21.02
N ASP A 204 0.53 6.30 -22.09
CA ASP A 204 1.44 7.42 -22.38
C ASP A 204 0.71 8.76 -22.63
N HIS A 205 -0.56 8.70 -23.03
CA HIS A 205 -1.44 9.84 -23.25
C HIS A 205 -2.28 10.20 -22.02
N SER A 206 -2.22 9.41 -20.95
CA SER A 206 -2.95 9.69 -19.71
C SER A 206 -2.14 10.69 -18.88
N ARG A 207 -2.69 11.89 -18.66
CA ARG A 207 -2.10 12.83 -17.71
C ARG A 207 -2.33 12.30 -16.31
N ASP A 208 -1.25 11.96 -15.63
CA ASP A 208 -1.26 11.36 -14.31
C ASP A 208 -0.30 12.10 -13.37
N PHE A 209 -0.50 11.97 -12.07
CA PHE A 209 0.32 12.64 -11.07
C PHE A 209 1.53 11.76 -10.70
N PRO A 210 2.78 12.15 -11.03
CA PRO A 210 3.95 11.31 -10.82
C PRO A 210 4.51 11.35 -9.39
N GLY A 211 3.88 12.08 -8.47
CA GLY A 211 4.42 12.35 -7.14
C GLY A 211 5.31 13.60 -7.08
N TRP A 212 5.40 14.19 -5.89
CA TRP A 212 6.39 15.24 -5.59
C TRP A 212 7.76 14.66 -5.22
N GLU A 213 7.76 13.59 -4.43
CA GLU A 213 8.93 12.81 -4.05
C GLU A 213 8.66 11.30 -4.26
N PRO A 214 8.51 10.86 -5.53
CA PRO A 214 8.25 9.47 -5.83
C PRO A 214 9.40 8.60 -5.34
N LEU A 215 9.05 7.50 -4.68
CA LEU A 215 9.97 6.47 -4.24
C LEU A 215 9.51 5.13 -4.81
N SER A 216 10.33 4.59 -5.70
CA SER A 216 10.31 3.17 -6.05
C SER A 216 11.13 2.40 -5.01
N VAL A 217 10.53 1.41 -4.39
CA VAL A 217 11.24 0.38 -3.63
C VAL A 217 11.05 -0.93 -4.40
N GLY A 218 12.05 -1.82 -4.43
CA GLY A 218 12.00 -3.11 -5.16
C GLY A 218 11.57 -3.04 -6.64
N ASP A 219 11.12 -4.15 -7.21
CA ASP A 219 10.71 -4.27 -8.62
C ASP A 219 9.24 -3.86 -8.88
N TYR A 220 8.87 -3.71 -10.15
CA TYR A 220 7.50 -3.49 -10.61
C TYR A 220 6.56 -4.66 -10.26
N ASP A 221 5.39 -4.34 -9.70
CA ASP A 221 4.37 -5.30 -9.28
C ASP A 221 3.18 -5.38 -10.26
N PRO A 222 3.09 -6.41 -11.12
CA PRO A 222 1.98 -6.59 -12.04
C PRO A 222 0.62 -6.87 -11.36
N GLU A 223 0.64 -7.24 -10.08
CA GLU A 223 -0.54 -7.62 -9.30
C GLU A 223 -0.98 -6.55 -8.30
N SER A 224 -0.29 -5.41 -8.23
CA SER A 224 -0.68 -4.29 -7.39
C SER A 224 -2.10 -3.82 -7.73
N HIS A 225 -2.88 -3.48 -6.70
CA HIS A 225 -4.20 -2.87 -6.87
C HIS A 225 -4.12 -1.47 -7.51
N MET A 226 -2.93 -0.88 -7.55
CA MET A 226 -2.63 0.43 -8.15
C MET A 226 -2.22 0.34 -9.62
N ASN A 227 -2.35 -0.83 -10.24
CA ASN A 227 -1.81 -1.10 -11.55
C ASN A 227 -2.87 -1.18 -12.66
N TYR A 228 -2.99 -0.14 -13.49
CA TYR A 228 -3.93 -0.11 -14.62
C TYR A 228 -3.52 -0.98 -15.82
N CYS A 229 -2.31 -1.55 -15.83
CA CYS A 229 -1.95 -2.56 -16.84
C CYS A 229 -2.92 -3.74 -16.80
N ALA A 230 -3.52 -3.97 -15.64
CA ALA A 230 -4.69 -4.81 -15.41
C ALA A 230 -5.97 -3.99 -15.25
N ASN A 231 -7.11 -4.52 -15.70
CA ASN A 231 -8.40 -3.89 -15.45
C ASN A 231 -8.82 -4.15 -13.98
N MET A 232 -8.71 -3.14 -13.13
CA MET A 232 -9.08 -3.22 -11.71
C MET A 232 -10.58 -3.40 -11.45
N TYR A 233 -11.44 -3.01 -12.40
CA TYR A 233 -12.90 -3.07 -12.29
C TYR A 233 -13.47 -4.49 -12.48
N ARG A 234 -12.63 -5.46 -12.87
CA ARG A 234 -13.05 -6.85 -13.13
C ARG A 234 -12.23 -7.89 -12.38
N LYS A 235 -11.13 -7.48 -11.75
CA LYS A 235 -10.29 -8.37 -10.97
C LYS A 235 -10.85 -8.50 -9.54
N PRO A 236 -10.65 -9.65 -8.87
CA PRO A 236 -10.93 -9.75 -7.44
C PRO A 236 -10.22 -8.64 -6.67
N ILE A 237 -10.93 -8.01 -5.72
CA ILE A 237 -10.34 -6.99 -4.85
C ILE A 237 -9.36 -7.70 -3.92
N LYS A 238 -8.08 -7.36 -4.03
CA LYS A 238 -7.00 -7.86 -3.18
C LYS A 238 -5.84 -6.88 -3.23
N LEU A 239 -5.11 -6.79 -2.14
CA LEU A 239 -3.80 -6.15 -2.13
C LEU A 239 -2.75 -7.19 -2.50
N SER A 240 -1.77 -6.80 -3.30
CA SER A 240 -0.59 -7.65 -3.53
C SER A 240 0.26 -7.77 -2.26
N VAL A 241 1.25 -8.67 -2.29
CA VAL A 241 2.20 -8.78 -1.18
C VAL A 241 3.01 -7.49 -1.03
N GLN A 242 3.34 -6.84 -2.15
CA GLN A 242 4.01 -5.55 -2.18
C GLN A 242 3.12 -4.44 -1.60
N ASP A 243 1.86 -4.33 -2.01
CA ASP A 243 0.90 -3.34 -1.48
C ASP A 243 0.82 -3.41 0.06
N VAL A 244 0.68 -4.62 0.60
CA VAL A 244 0.62 -4.86 2.05
C VAL A 244 1.95 -4.53 2.74
N ALA A 245 3.08 -4.86 2.11
CA ALA A 245 4.39 -4.55 2.65
C ALA A 245 4.62 -3.03 2.80
N ILE A 246 4.13 -2.23 1.86
CA ILE A 246 4.20 -0.77 1.91
C ILE A 246 3.40 -0.23 3.07
N LEU A 247 2.15 -0.68 3.21
CA LEU A 247 1.30 -0.29 4.33
C LEU A 247 2.00 -0.59 5.66
N ASN A 248 2.57 -1.78 5.81
CA ASN A 248 3.26 -2.16 7.06
C ASN A 248 4.60 -1.43 7.27
N LYS A 249 5.27 -0.98 6.20
CA LYS A 249 6.53 -0.23 6.30
C LYS A 249 6.30 1.20 6.77
N PHE A 250 5.33 1.89 6.17
CA PHE A 250 5.10 3.32 6.39
C PHE A 250 3.99 3.60 7.41
N TYR A 251 3.07 2.66 7.60
CA TYR A 251 1.92 2.77 8.50
C TYR A 251 1.87 1.62 9.50
N ARG A 252 2.89 1.55 10.37
CA ARG A 252 2.90 0.69 11.55
C ARG A 252 2.79 1.52 12.83
N PHE A 253 2.17 0.97 13.86
CA PHE A 253 2.32 1.53 15.22
C PHE A 253 3.79 1.49 15.61
N GLN A 254 4.34 2.65 16.00
CA GLN A 254 5.66 2.74 16.63
C GLN A 254 5.55 2.59 18.14
#